data_AF-A0A518DEE3-F1
#
_entry.id   AF-A0A518DEE3-F1
#
_cell.length_a   1.000
_cell.length_b   1.000
_cell.length_c   1.000
_cell.angle_alpha   90.00
_cell.angle_beta   90.00
_cell.angle_gamma   90.00
#
_symmetry.space_group_name_H-M   'P 1'
#
loop_
_entity.id
_entity.type
_entity.pdbx_description
1 polymer ?
#
loop_
_entity_poly.entity_id
_entity_poly.type
_entity_poly.pdbx_seq_one_letter_code
_entity_poly.pdbx_strand_id
1 'polypeptide(L)'
;MTESGSWPYGDYWRASRLRPALAGGAAGLWSREAALLAVAGVLAACAVTFLPTPIRAPGHAILKATLPIVAGVALAPRLWAGSLCGAAAAASTGLMLGLGLGNLQPAAVAALLAIGPAIDLAMRGAGRGGWTLYLRFALAGLAANLFAFAVRWGVAWLALDGARLHTMQQIGPGALASFALCGLAAGLVSGVLCFRGAAPPE
;
A
#
# COMPACT_ATOMS: atom_id res chain seq x y z
N MET A 1 -22.37 28.64 -16.57
CA MET A 1 -22.41 28.16 -15.17
C MET A 1 -22.17 26.66 -15.19
N THR A 2 -20.91 26.25 -15.23
CA THR A 2 -20.53 24.85 -14.98
C THR A 2 -20.46 24.70 -13.47
N GLU A 3 -21.41 23.98 -12.88
CA GLU A 3 -21.26 23.53 -11.51
C GLU A 3 -19.90 22.85 -11.40
N SER A 4 -18.99 23.48 -10.69
CA SER A 4 -17.74 22.87 -10.26
C SER A 4 -18.16 21.77 -9.30
N GLY A 5 -18.50 20.60 -9.85
CA GLY A 5 -18.81 19.40 -9.10
C GLY A 5 -17.68 19.23 -8.11
N SER A 6 -18.00 19.46 -6.84
CA SER A 6 -17.07 19.32 -5.75
C SER A 6 -16.65 17.86 -5.78
N TRP A 7 -15.47 17.59 -6.33
CA TRP A 7 -14.96 16.24 -6.42
C TRP A 7 -15.02 15.66 -5.01
N PRO A 8 -15.56 14.45 -4.80
CA PRO A 8 -15.69 13.84 -3.46
C PRO A 8 -14.33 13.61 -2.77
N TYR A 9 -13.23 13.95 -3.45
CA TYR A 9 -11.85 13.90 -2.96
C TYR A 9 -11.29 15.29 -2.58
N GLY A 10 -12.10 16.34 -2.71
CA GLY A 10 -11.78 17.72 -2.39
C GLY A 10 -11.52 17.97 -0.90
N ASP A 11 -11.50 16.96 -0.04
CA ASP A 11 -11.08 17.12 1.36
C ASP A 11 -9.72 16.43 1.64
N TYR A 12 -9.27 15.51 0.78
CA TYR A 12 -7.96 14.87 0.94
C TYR A 12 -6.79 15.80 0.70
N TRP A 13 -6.96 16.82 -0.17
CA TRP A 13 -5.92 17.81 -0.40
C TRP A 13 -5.61 18.60 0.89
N ARG A 14 -6.61 18.87 1.72
CA ARG A 14 -6.44 19.56 3.02
C ARG A 14 -5.79 18.65 4.05
N ALA A 15 -6.11 17.36 3.99
CA ALA A 15 -5.55 16.36 4.89
C ALA A 15 -4.11 15.98 4.54
N SER A 16 -3.67 16.08 3.29
CA SER A 16 -2.29 15.72 2.92
C SER A 16 -1.26 16.64 3.58
N ARG A 17 -0.24 16.05 4.23
CA ARG A 17 0.94 16.78 4.74
C ARG A 17 1.89 17.17 3.61
N LEU A 18 1.93 16.34 2.57
CA LEU A 18 2.70 16.62 1.37
C LEU A 18 1.83 17.53 0.50
N ARG A 19 2.12 18.84 0.50
CA ARG A 19 1.37 19.81 -0.33
C ARG A 19 1.26 19.22 -1.74
N PRO A 20 0.04 19.03 -2.28
CA PRO A 20 -0.13 18.38 -3.58
C PRO A 20 0.64 19.17 -4.64
N ALA A 21 1.70 18.61 -5.19
CA ALA A 21 2.56 19.32 -6.14
C ALA A 21 1.86 19.56 -7.50
N LEU A 22 0.78 18.82 -7.78
CA LEU A 22 0.14 18.75 -9.10
C LEU A 22 -1.39 18.89 -9.09
N ALA A 23 -2.02 19.31 -7.98
CA ALA A 23 -3.48 19.39 -7.85
C ALA A 23 -4.13 20.60 -8.56
N GLY A 24 -3.76 20.86 -9.81
CA GLY A 24 -4.42 21.83 -10.69
C GLY A 24 -5.48 21.14 -11.56
N GLY A 25 -6.64 21.77 -11.75
CA GLY A 25 -7.75 21.23 -12.56
C GLY A 25 -7.52 21.18 -14.08
N ALA A 26 -6.29 21.28 -14.57
CA ALA A 26 -5.99 21.28 -16.01
C ALA A 26 -5.75 19.85 -16.51
N ALA A 27 -6.42 19.46 -17.60
CA ALA A 27 -6.36 18.14 -18.23
C ALA A 27 -4.92 17.64 -18.55
N GLY A 28 -3.94 18.54 -18.65
CA GLY A 28 -2.53 18.20 -18.85
C GLY A 28 -1.79 17.64 -17.62
N LEU A 29 -2.41 17.61 -16.44
CA LEU A 29 -1.75 17.16 -15.20
C LEU A 29 -1.89 15.66 -14.93
N TRP A 30 -2.84 14.98 -15.59
CA TRP A 30 -3.11 13.55 -15.37
C TRP A 30 -1.92 12.65 -15.71
N SER A 31 -1.20 12.93 -16.82
CA SER A 31 -0.03 12.16 -17.20
C SER A 31 1.11 12.27 -16.18
N ARG A 32 1.30 13.46 -15.59
CA ARG A 32 2.32 13.70 -14.56
C ARG A 32 1.96 13.02 -13.25
N GLU A 33 0.70 13.06 -12.84
CA GLU A 33 0.22 12.36 -11.64
C GLU A 33 0.31 10.84 -11.83
N ALA A 34 -0.10 10.31 -12.99
CA ALA A 34 0.03 8.90 -13.31
C ALA A 34 1.51 8.45 -13.31
N ALA A 35 2.41 9.26 -13.88
CA ALA A 35 3.85 9.00 -13.84
C ALA A 35 4.39 9.02 -12.41
N LEU A 36 3.98 9.98 -11.58
CA LEU A 36 4.37 10.05 -10.17
C LEU A 36 3.90 8.81 -9.38
N LEU A 37 2.65 8.40 -9.57
CA LEU A 37 2.08 7.21 -8.93
C LEU A 37 2.79 5.93 -9.42
N ALA A 38 3.13 5.86 -10.70
CA ALA A 38 3.89 4.74 -11.25
C ALA A 38 5.29 4.68 -10.63
N VAL A 39 6.00 5.81 -10.54
CA VAL A 39 7.32 5.91 -9.86
C VAL A 39 7.21 5.48 -8.40
N ALA A 40 6.19 5.91 -7.67
CA ALA A 40 5.94 5.47 -6.30
C ALA A 40 5.75 3.95 -6.19
N GLY A 41 5.04 3.34 -7.14
CA GLY A 41 4.90 1.89 -7.24
C GLY A 41 6.23 1.17 -7.54
N VAL A 42 7.02 1.68 -8.49
CA VAL A 42 8.36 1.16 -8.80
C VAL A 42 9.26 1.23 -7.57
N LEU A 43 9.27 2.36 -6.86
CA LEU A 43 10.04 2.53 -5.62
C LEU A 43 9.60 1.54 -4.54
N ALA A 44 8.30 1.27 -4.41
CA ALA A 44 7.79 0.25 -3.50
C ALA A 44 8.32 -1.15 -3.86
N ALA A 45 8.29 -1.52 -5.14
CA ALA A 45 8.87 -2.79 -5.61
C ALA A 45 10.37 -2.86 -5.30
N CYS A 46 11.14 -1.82 -5.65
CA CYS A 46 12.57 -1.73 -5.34
C CYS A 46 12.85 -1.87 -3.83
N ALA A 47 12.08 -1.18 -2.98
CA ALA A 47 12.26 -1.25 -1.54
C ALA A 47 11.98 -2.67 -1.00
N VAL A 48 10.92 -3.32 -1.48
CA VAL A 48 10.61 -4.70 -1.08
C VAL A 48 11.71 -5.67 -1.53
N THR A 49 12.27 -5.49 -2.73
CA THR A 49 13.30 -6.38 -3.29
C THR A 49 14.68 -6.17 -2.69
N PHE A 50 15.14 -4.92 -2.62
CA PHE A 50 16.55 -4.61 -2.38
C PHE A 50 16.86 -4.07 -1.00
N LEU A 51 15.88 -3.53 -0.27
CA LEU A 51 16.15 -2.93 1.03
C LEU A 51 16.23 -4.03 2.11
N PRO A 52 17.41 -4.27 2.71
CA PRO A 52 17.55 -5.27 3.75
C PRO A 52 16.81 -4.80 5.00
N THR A 53 16.14 -5.72 5.67
CA THR A 53 15.45 -5.44 6.93
C THR A 53 16.02 -6.34 8.03
N PRO A 54 16.46 -5.77 9.17
CA PRO A 54 16.91 -6.57 10.31
C PRO A 54 15.76 -7.34 10.97
N ILE A 55 14.52 -6.95 10.68
CA ILE A 55 13.30 -7.56 11.23
C ILE A 55 13.08 -8.93 10.57
N ARG A 56 13.27 -10.01 11.34
CA ARG A 56 13.02 -11.40 10.90
C ARG A 56 11.54 -11.83 11.00
N ALA A 57 10.64 -10.89 11.24
CA ALA A 57 9.22 -11.17 11.43
C ALA A 57 8.53 -11.46 10.09
N PRO A 58 7.75 -12.54 9.96
CA PRO A 58 7.01 -12.83 8.72
C PRO A 58 5.96 -11.73 8.46
N GLY A 59 5.89 -11.23 7.22
CA GLY A 59 4.96 -10.16 6.85
C GLY A 59 5.51 -8.73 6.98
N HIS A 60 6.80 -8.54 7.31
CA HIS A 60 7.43 -7.21 7.36
C HIS A 60 7.57 -6.54 5.99
N ALA A 61 7.47 -7.30 4.89
CA ALA A 61 7.62 -6.76 3.53
C ALA A 61 6.65 -5.60 3.24
N ILE A 62 5.44 -5.65 3.82
CA ILE A 62 4.44 -4.59 3.68
C ILE A 62 4.94 -3.23 4.22
N LEU A 63 5.77 -3.21 5.27
CA LEU A 63 6.32 -1.98 5.85
C LEU A 63 7.14 -1.19 4.81
N LYS A 64 7.84 -1.90 3.92
CA LYS A 64 8.65 -1.31 2.85
C LYS A 64 7.82 -0.83 1.67
N ALA A 65 6.73 -1.54 1.37
CA ALA A 65 5.84 -1.23 0.26
C ALA A 65 4.91 -0.05 0.56
N THR A 66 4.33 -0.02 1.75
CA THR A 66 3.25 0.91 2.07
C THR A 66 3.72 2.36 2.08
N LEU A 67 4.93 2.64 2.57
CA LEU A 67 5.41 4.02 2.68
C LEU A 67 5.55 4.71 1.30
N PRO A 68 6.25 4.17 0.29
CA PRO A 68 6.33 4.79 -1.03
C PRO A 68 4.96 4.91 -1.71
N ILE A 69 4.10 3.90 -1.60
CA ILE A 69 2.75 3.91 -2.19
C ILE A 69 1.91 5.02 -1.58
N VAL A 70 1.83 5.08 -0.24
CA VAL A 70 1.01 6.09 0.46
C VAL A 70 1.57 7.50 0.26
N ALA A 71 2.90 7.65 0.19
CA ALA A 71 3.52 8.93 -0.16
C ALA A 71 3.14 9.38 -1.58
N GLY A 72 3.16 8.48 -2.56
CA GLY A 72 2.71 8.76 -3.93
C GLY A 72 1.24 9.19 -3.98
N VAL A 73 0.38 8.46 -3.28
CA VAL A 73 -1.05 8.79 -3.15
C VAL A 73 -1.27 10.13 -2.45
N ALA A 74 -0.46 10.47 -1.44
CA ALA A 74 -0.56 11.75 -0.75
C ALA A 74 -0.09 12.95 -1.61
N LEU A 75 0.85 12.73 -2.53
CA LEU A 75 1.29 13.75 -3.50
C LEU A 75 0.31 13.93 -4.66
N ALA A 76 -0.38 12.87 -5.08
CA ALA A 76 -1.38 12.87 -6.15
C ALA A 76 -2.68 12.15 -5.70
N PRO A 77 -3.48 12.76 -4.81
CA PRO A 77 -4.67 12.14 -4.23
C PRO A 77 -5.81 12.07 -5.26
N ARG A 78 -5.88 10.95 -5.99
CA ARG A 78 -6.92 10.66 -6.97
C ARG A 78 -7.67 9.37 -6.66
N LEU A 79 -8.87 9.26 -7.22
CA LEU A 79 -9.59 7.98 -7.28
C LEU A 79 -8.70 6.96 -8.00
N TRP A 80 -8.51 5.79 -7.37
CA TRP A 80 -7.65 4.71 -7.87
C TRP A 80 -6.15 4.97 -7.83
N ALA A 81 -5.69 6.04 -7.17
CA ALA A 81 -4.26 6.31 -7.06
C ALA A 81 -3.49 5.15 -6.40
N GLY A 82 -4.09 4.52 -5.37
CA GLY A 82 -3.51 3.36 -4.72
C GLY A 82 -3.40 2.17 -5.68
N SER A 83 -4.47 1.87 -6.42
CA SER A 83 -4.48 0.78 -7.41
C SER A 83 -3.48 1.00 -8.54
N LEU A 84 -3.30 2.24 -9.02
CA LEU A 84 -2.28 2.57 -10.02
C LEU A 84 -0.87 2.32 -9.48
N CYS A 85 -0.57 2.76 -8.26
CA CYS A 85 0.70 2.45 -7.60
C CYS A 85 0.90 0.94 -7.43
N GLY A 86 -0.13 0.21 -6.97
CA GLY A 86 -0.08 -1.23 -6.78
C GLY A 86 0.14 -1.99 -8.10
N ALA A 87 -0.52 -1.58 -9.17
CA ALA A 87 -0.33 -2.15 -10.50
C ALA A 87 1.09 -1.90 -11.03
N ALA A 88 1.61 -0.68 -10.91
CA ALA A 88 2.99 -0.36 -11.27
C ALA A 88 4.01 -1.15 -10.45
N ALA A 89 3.76 -1.30 -9.14
CA ALA A 89 4.61 -2.10 -8.25
C ALA A 89 4.61 -3.59 -8.63
N ALA A 90 3.44 -4.15 -8.94
CA ALA A 90 3.31 -5.54 -9.37
C ALA A 90 3.95 -5.79 -10.73
N ALA A 91 3.76 -4.89 -11.71
CA ALA A 91 4.41 -4.97 -13.01
C ALA A 91 5.94 -4.90 -12.89
N SER A 92 6.46 -3.98 -12.07
CA SER A 92 7.90 -3.86 -11.80
C SER A 92 8.45 -5.11 -11.12
N THR A 93 7.70 -5.64 -10.15
CA THR A 93 8.03 -6.88 -9.45
C THR A 93 8.09 -8.07 -10.41
N GLY A 94 7.10 -8.22 -11.30
CA GLY A 94 7.07 -9.27 -12.32
C GLY A 94 8.26 -9.15 -13.29
N LEU A 95 8.59 -7.93 -13.72
CA LEU A 95 9.77 -7.69 -14.56
C LEU A 95 11.07 -8.07 -13.84
N MET A 96 11.25 -7.66 -12.58
CA MET A 96 12.42 -8.02 -11.78
C MET A 96 12.56 -9.54 -11.64
N LEU A 97 11.47 -10.24 -11.33
CA LEU A 97 11.46 -11.70 -11.23
C LEU A 97 11.81 -12.37 -12.58
N GLY A 98 11.26 -11.86 -13.69
CA GLY A 98 11.57 -12.35 -15.04
C GLY A 98 13.03 -12.14 -15.45
N LEU A 99 13.67 -11.08 -14.93
CA LEU A 99 15.10 -10.80 -15.13
C LEU A 99 16.01 -11.50 -14.10
N GLY A 100 15.46 -12.30 -13.18
CA GLY A 100 16.22 -12.94 -12.11
C GLY A 100 16.75 -11.96 -11.04
N LEU A 101 16.19 -10.76 -10.96
CA LEU A 101 16.57 -9.73 -10.00
C LEU A 101 15.82 -9.90 -8.68
N GLY A 102 16.50 -10.49 -7.70
CA GLY A 102 15.99 -10.68 -6.34
C GLY A 102 15.13 -11.93 -6.17
N ASN A 103 14.82 -12.26 -4.91
CA ASN A 103 13.98 -13.40 -4.55
C ASN A 103 12.80 -12.92 -3.71
N LEU A 104 11.67 -12.70 -4.37
CA LEU A 104 10.45 -12.23 -3.72
C LEU A 104 9.54 -13.40 -3.36
N GLN A 105 9.16 -13.45 -2.09
CA GLN A 105 8.17 -14.41 -1.64
C GLN A 105 6.81 -14.10 -2.26
N PRO A 106 6.01 -15.12 -2.66
CA PRO A 106 4.66 -14.91 -3.22
C PRO A 106 3.77 -14.03 -2.35
N ALA A 107 3.90 -14.14 -1.03
CA ALA A 107 3.20 -13.31 -0.07
C ALA A 107 3.51 -11.81 -0.23
N ALA A 108 4.76 -11.45 -0.53
CA ALA A 108 5.15 -10.06 -0.72
C ALA A 108 4.53 -9.47 -2.00
N VAL A 109 4.46 -10.27 -3.07
CA VAL A 109 3.77 -9.89 -4.33
C VAL A 109 2.28 -9.69 -4.08
N ALA A 110 1.64 -10.60 -3.35
CA ALA A 110 0.24 -10.49 -2.97
C ALA A 110 -0.04 -9.22 -2.12
N ALA A 111 0.83 -8.90 -1.17
CA ALA A 111 0.72 -7.67 -0.38
C ALA A 111 0.82 -6.41 -1.27
N LEU A 112 1.76 -6.37 -2.21
CA LEU A 112 1.95 -5.26 -3.15
C LEU A 112 0.73 -5.05 -4.06
N LEU A 113 0.10 -6.13 -4.51
CA LEU A 113 -1.13 -6.08 -5.30
C LEU A 113 -2.33 -5.61 -4.47
N ALA A 114 -2.45 -6.09 -3.23
CA ALA A 114 -3.61 -5.84 -2.39
C ALA A 114 -3.61 -4.45 -1.72
N ILE A 115 -2.44 -3.90 -1.42
CA ILE A 115 -2.34 -2.64 -0.67
C ILE A 115 -2.92 -1.44 -1.43
N GLY A 116 -2.75 -1.40 -2.76
CA GLY A 116 -3.28 -0.33 -3.60
C GLY A 116 -4.81 -0.19 -3.51
N PRO A 117 -5.57 -1.23 -3.90
CA PRO A 117 -7.03 -1.25 -3.74
C PRO A 117 -7.52 -1.05 -2.30
N ALA A 118 -6.78 -1.59 -1.31
CA ALA A 118 -7.12 -1.40 0.10
C ALA A 118 -7.00 0.09 0.52
N ILE A 119 -5.96 0.80 0.05
CA ILE A 119 -5.80 2.24 0.25
C ILE A 119 -6.92 3.00 -0.46
N ASP A 120 -7.27 2.65 -1.70
CA ASP A 120 -8.37 3.31 -2.41
C ASP A 120 -9.69 3.17 -1.66
N LEU A 121 -9.97 1.99 -1.09
CA LEU A 121 -11.14 1.75 -0.25
C LEU A 121 -11.08 2.53 1.07
N ALA A 122 -9.90 2.59 1.70
CA ALA A 122 -9.68 3.45 2.86
C ALA A 122 -9.93 4.92 2.55
N MET A 123 -9.74 5.35 1.30
CA MET A 123 -10.05 6.70 0.81
C MET A 123 -11.48 6.85 0.27
N ARG A 124 -12.31 5.81 0.23
CA ARG A 124 -13.74 5.95 -0.13
C ARG A 124 -14.57 6.34 1.09
N GLY A 125 -14.62 7.64 1.39
CA GLY A 125 -15.50 8.18 2.43
C GLY A 125 -14.80 8.69 3.69
N ALA A 126 -13.51 9.03 3.64
CA ALA A 126 -12.86 9.79 4.70
C ALA A 126 -13.18 11.30 4.62
N GLY A 127 -14.42 11.64 4.22
CA GLY A 127 -14.93 13.02 4.08
C GLY A 127 -15.00 13.81 5.40
N ARG A 128 -14.39 13.30 6.47
CA ARG A 128 -14.12 13.99 7.73
C ARG A 128 -12.74 13.51 8.17
N GLY A 129 -11.71 14.29 7.84
CA GLY A 129 -10.35 14.08 8.33
C GLY A 129 -10.36 13.86 9.84
N GLY A 130 -9.40 13.13 10.38
CA GLY A 130 -9.60 12.60 11.72
C GLY A 130 -8.67 11.48 12.10
N TRP A 131 -8.87 11.02 13.33
CA TRP A 131 -8.48 9.69 13.78
C TRP A 131 -9.07 8.57 12.90
N THR A 132 -10.25 8.79 12.33
CA THR A 132 -10.93 7.87 11.41
C THR A 132 -10.08 7.57 10.17
N LEU A 133 -9.34 8.54 9.64
CA LEU A 133 -8.44 8.34 8.50
C LEU A 133 -7.30 7.38 8.87
N TYR A 134 -6.67 7.59 10.03
CA TYR A 134 -5.59 6.74 10.52
C TYR A 134 -6.04 5.30 10.78
N LEU A 135 -7.23 5.13 11.37
CA LEU A 135 -7.82 3.82 11.56
C LEU A 135 -8.08 3.11 10.21
N ARG A 136 -8.58 3.83 9.21
CA ARG A 136 -8.83 3.28 7.87
C ARG A 136 -7.54 2.85 7.17
N PHE A 137 -6.48 3.63 7.28
CA PHE A 137 -5.16 3.22 6.77
C PHE A 137 -4.62 1.99 7.51
N ALA A 138 -4.73 1.95 8.84
CA ALA A 138 -4.35 0.78 9.64
C ALA A 138 -5.12 -0.47 9.20
N LEU A 139 -6.44 -0.36 9.00
CA LEU A 139 -7.28 -1.46 8.51
C LEU A 139 -6.95 -1.86 7.07
N ALA A 140 -6.60 -0.92 6.18
CA ALA A 140 -6.15 -1.23 4.83
C ALA A 140 -4.82 -2.01 4.85
N GLY A 141 -3.85 -1.58 5.67
CA GLY A 141 -2.60 -2.30 5.85
C GLY A 141 -2.81 -3.69 6.45
N LEU A 142 -3.70 -3.82 7.45
CA LEU A 142 -4.10 -5.11 8.01
C LEU A 142 -4.69 -6.03 6.93
N ALA A 143 -5.70 -5.55 6.20
CA ALA A 143 -6.38 -6.34 5.17
C ALA A 143 -5.41 -6.82 4.08
N ALA A 144 -4.54 -5.93 3.58
CA ALA A 144 -3.55 -6.29 2.58
C ALA A 144 -2.54 -7.33 3.09
N ASN A 145 -2.11 -7.24 4.35
CA ASN A 145 -1.16 -8.21 4.90
C ASN A 145 -1.83 -9.55 5.27
N LEU A 146 -3.08 -9.55 5.73
CA LEU A 146 -3.84 -10.78 5.92
C LEU A 146 -4.10 -11.50 4.60
N PHE A 147 -4.36 -10.76 3.52
CA PHE A 147 -4.42 -11.33 2.18
C PHE A 147 -3.09 -11.99 1.76
N ALA A 148 -1.97 -11.33 2.03
CA ALA A 148 -0.64 -11.90 1.79
C ALA A 148 -0.39 -13.20 2.60
N PHE A 149 -0.84 -13.23 3.86
CA PHE A 149 -0.81 -14.44 4.68
C PHE A 149 -1.69 -15.55 4.07
N ALA A 150 -2.90 -15.23 3.62
CA ALA A 150 -3.79 -16.20 2.99
C ALA A 150 -3.20 -16.79 1.70
N VAL A 151 -2.55 -15.97 0.87
CA VAL A 151 -1.83 -16.44 -0.32
C VAL A 151 -0.66 -17.34 0.08
N ARG A 152 0.13 -16.96 1.10
CA ARG A 152 1.21 -17.81 1.63
C ARG A 152 0.69 -19.15 2.12
N TRP A 153 -0.42 -19.14 2.84
CA TRP A 153 -1.11 -20.33 3.33
C TRP A 153 -1.57 -21.21 2.16
N GLY A 154 -2.23 -20.63 1.16
CA GLY A 154 -2.68 -21.34 -0.04
C GLY A 154 -1.53 -21.99 -0.83
N VAL A 155 -0.43 -21.26 -1.04
CA VAL A 155 0.77 -21.81 -1.71
C VAL A 155 1.37 -22.97 -0.91
N ALA A 156 1.44 -22.84 0.41
CA ALA A 156 1.93 -23.93 1.26
C ALA A 156 1.02 -25.17 1.21
N TRP A 157 -0.30 -24.98 1.07
CA TRP A 157 -1.25 -26.08 0.91
C TRP A 157 -1.07 -26.82 -0.41
N LEU A 158 -0.70 -26.12 -1.49
CA LEU A 158 -0.50 -26.69 -2.82
C LEU A 158 0.89 -27.30 -3.04
N ALA A 159 1.85 -27.09 -2.14
CA ALA A 159 3.18 -27.67 -2.24
C ALA A 159 3.16 -29.19 -1.98
N LEU A 160 3.80 -29.97 -2.86
CA LEU A 160 3.94 -31.43 -2.74
C LEU A 160 4.94 -31.85 -1.64
N ASP A 161 4.83 -33.11 -1.20
CA ASP A 161 5.03 -33.68 0.14
C ASP A 161 6.40 -33.53 0.88
N GLY A 162 7.30 -32.64 0.45
CA GLY A 162 8.54 -32.31 1.18
C GLY A 162 8.63 -30.87 1.70
N ALA A 163 8.26 -29.88 0.87
CA ALA A 163 8.28 -28.47 1.26
C ALA A 163 7.12 -28.09 2.20
N ARG A 164 6.08 -28.93 2.26
CA ARG A 164 4.84 -28.71 3.00
C ARG A 164 5.06 -28.65 4.51
N LEU A 165 5.82 -29.59 5.09
CA LEU A 165 6.03 -29.69 6.54
C LEU A 165 6.81 -28.48 7.10
N HIS A 166 7.93 -28.13 6.45
CA HIS A 166 8.74 -26.98 6.87
C HIS A 166 7.97 -25.65 6.70
N THR A 167 7.19 -25.52 5.62
CA THR A 167 6.39 -24.30 5.39
C THR A 167 5.21 -24.21 6.36
N MET A 168 4.50 -25.31 6.64
CA MET A 168 3.39 -25.35 7.60
C MET A 168 3.83 -25.01 9.03
N GLN A 169 5.01 -25.49 9.47
CA GLN A 169 5.56 -25.10 10.78
C GLN A 169 5.82 -23.59 10.90
N GLN A 170 6.11 -22.92 9.79
CA GLN A 170 6.29 -21.47 9.75
C GLN A 170 4.99 -20.69 9.62
N ILE A 171 3.87 -21.36 9.35
CA ILE A 171 2.55 -20.74 9.23
C ILE A 171 1.73 -21.07 10.48
N GLY A 172 2.29 -20.77 11.65
CA GLY A 172 1.60 -20.88 12.93
C GLY A 172 0.84 -19.59 13.32
N PRO A 173 0.16 -19.59 14.48
CA PRO A 173 -0.49 -18.40 15.04
C PRO A 173 0.45 -17.19 15.19
N GLY A 174 1.73 -17.44 15.48
CA GLY A 174 2.74 -16.38 15.56
C GLY A 174 2.98 -15.67 14.22
N ALA A 175 2.88 -16.39 13.09
CA ALA A 175 2.97 -15.77 11.77
C ALA A 175 1.76 -14.89 11.49
N LEU A 176 0.54 -15.38 11.76
CA LEU A 176 -0.68 -14.60 11.62
C LEU A 176 -0.62 -13.31 12.44
N ALA A 177 -0.21 -13.39 13.70
CA ALA A 177 -0.04 -12.22 14.57
C ALA A 177 0.99 -11.23 14.00
N SER A 178 2.13 -11.73 13.50
CA SER A 178 3.15 -10.89 12.88
C SER A 178 2.63 -10.17 11.61
N PHE A 179 1.91 -10.88 10.73
CA PHE A 179 1.28 -10.26 9.56
C PHE A 179 0.25 -9.20 9.99
N ALA A 180 -0.58 -9.48 11.00
CA ALA A 180 -1.55 -8.52 11.50
C ALA A 180 -0.89 -7.25 12.06
N LEU A 181 0.11 -7.41 12.95
CA LEU A 181 0.84 -6.30 13.56
C LEU A 181 1.62 -5.48 12.53
N CYS A 182 2.33 -6.14 11.60
CA CYS A 182 3.06 -5.45 10.53
C CYS A 182 2.11 -4.68 9.61
N GLY A 183 0.93 -5.24 9.30
CA GLY A 183 -0.07 -4.60 8.47
C GLY A 183 -0.66 -3.36 9.13
N LEU A 184 -1.09 -3.48 10.40
CA LEU A 184 -1.58 -2.37 11.20
C LEU A 184 -0.53 -1.26 11.33
N ALA A 185 0.71 -1.62 11.65
CA ALA A 185 1.81 -0.67 11.79
C ALA A 185 2.12 0.05 10.48
N ALA A 186 2.22 -0.68 9.36
CA ALA A 186 2.46 -0.09 8.05
C ALA A 186 1.38 0.93 7.67
N GLY A 187 0.11 0.55 7.83
CA GLY A 187 -1.02 1.42 7.59
C GLY A 187 -1.00 2.66 8.48
N LEU A 188 -0.86 2.48 9.79
CA LEU A 188 -0.88 3.58 10.75
C LEU A 188 0.27 4.56 10.53
N VAL A 189 1.50 4.06 10.42
CA VAL A 189 2.71 4.89 10.25
C VAL A 189 2.63 5.67 8.93
N SER A 190 2.25 5.02 7.84
CA SER A 190 2.12 5.70 6.54
C SER A 190 1.01 6.76 6.56
N GLY A 191 -0.12 6.46 7.19
CA GLY A 191 -1.22 7.41 7.40
C GLY A 191 -0.78 8.64 8.21
N VAL A 192 -0.07 8.44 9.33
CA VAL A 192 0.43 9.53 10.19
C VAL A 192 1.45 10.40 9.48
N LEU A 193 2.39 9.79 8.74
CA LEU A 193 3.45 10.50 8.03
C LEU A 193 2.92 11.31 6.85
N CYS A 194 1.91 10.81 6.15
CA CYS A 194 1.42 11.42 4.91
C CYS A 194 0.19 12.31 5.11
N PHE A 195 -0.60 12.11 6.16
CA PHE A 195 -1.85 12.84 6.39
C PHE A 195 -1.94 13.47 7.79
N ARG A 196 -2.66 14.59 7.86
CA ARG A 196 -2.98 15.35 9.06
C ARG A 196 -4.26 14.81 9.69
N GLY A 197 -4.24 14.67 11.01
CA GLY A 197 -5.30 14.02 11.78
C GLY A 197 -6.52 14.91 12.05
N ALA A 198 -6.42 16.21 11.80
CA ALA A 198 -7.50 17.20 11.72
C ALA A 198 -6.84 18.55 11.45
N ALA A 199 -7.50 19.45 10.72
CA ALA A 199 -7.25 20.88 10.90
C ALA A 199 -7.98 21.32 12.18
N PRO A 200 -7.43 22.25 12.98
CA PRO A 200 -8.19 22.83 14.09
C PRO A 200 -9.51 23.40 13.54
N PRO A 201 -10.62 23.29 14.28
CA PRO A 201 -11.82 24.04 13.94
C PRO A 201 -11.47 25.53 13.91
N GLU A 202 -11.88 26.22 12.85
CA GLU A 202 -11.86 27.70 12.80
C GLU A 202 -12.81 28.29 13.84
#